data_AF-A0A5C7WK54-F1
#
_entry.id   AF-A0A5C7WK54-F1
#
_cell.length_a   1.000
_cell.length_b   1.000
_cell.length_c   1.000
_cell.angle_alpha   90.00
_cell.angle_beta   90.00
_cell.angle_gamma   90.00
#
_symmetry.space_group_name_H-M   'P 1'
#
loop_
_entity.id
_entity.type
_entity.pdbx_description
1 polymer ?
#
loop_
_entity_poly.entity_id
_entity_poly.type
_entity_poly.pdbx_seq_one_letter_code
_entity_poly.pdbx_strand_id
1 'polypeptide(L)' 'MWRSGGDFVLIELDMDRPTSSFLADRMLSEYKIYVKEVSAKFGGHGSYWRLAVRHPAEHELLATTLTTLISRL' A
#
# COMPACT_ATOMS: atom_id res chain seq x y z
N MET A 1 -1.06 -8.42 -11.83
CA MET A 1 -0.07 -8.88 -10.82
C MET A 1 1.32 -8.58 -11.34
N TRP A 2 2.07 -7.67 -10.69
CA TRP A 2 3.43 -7.32 -11.07
C TRP A 2 4.41 -8.40 -10.59
N ARG A 3 5.32 -8.84 -11.45
CA ARG A 3 6.39 -9.79 -11.05
C ARG A 3 7.46 -9.02 -10.28
N SER A 4 7.81 -9.48 -9.08
CA SER A 4 8.92 -8.91 -8.31
C SER A 4 10.13 -9.83 -8.33
N GLY A 5 11.32 -9.25 -8.52
CA GLY A 5 12.63 -9.89 -8.31
C GLY A 5 13.43 -9.23 -7.18
N GLY A 6 12.79 -8.37 -6.37
CA GLY A 6 13.41 -7.64 -5.26
C GLY A 6 12.76 -7.96 -3.91
N ASP A 7 13.23 -7.29 -2.87
CA ASP A 7 12.73 -7.36 -1.48
C ASP A 7 11.44 -6.55 -1.27
N PHE A 8 10.60 -6.42 -2.29
CA PHE A 8 9.35 -5.69 -2.24
C PHE A 8 8.33 -6.22 -3.24
N VAL A 9 7.06 -5.90 -3.04
CA VAL A 9 5.99 -6.11 -4.03
C VAL A 9 5.42 -4.76 -4.44
N LEU A 10 5.23 -4.58 -5.74
CA LEU A 10 4.48 -3.47 -6.29
C LEU A 10 3.01 -3.90 -6.42
N ILE A 11 2.11 -3.14 -5.82
CA ILE A 11 0.68 -3.32 -5.97
C ILE A 11 0.07 -2.10 -6.65
N GLU A 12 -0.96 -2.36 -7.44
CA GLU A 12 -1.84 -1.35 -8.01
C GLU A 12 -3.16 -1.42 -7.25
N LEU A 13 -3.66 -0.27 -6.81
CA LEU A 13 -4.92 -0.15 -6.10
C LEU A 13 -5.98 0.38 -7.07
N ASP A 14 -7.17 -0.22 -7.01
CA ASP A 14 -8.34 0.21 -7.77
C ASP A 14 -9.00 1.43 -7.08
N MET A 15 -8.24 2.51 -6.97
CA MET A 15 -8.67 3.80 -6.40
C MET A 15 -7.79 4.93 -6.91
N ASP A 16 -8.27 6.16 -6.77
CA ASP A 16 -7.49 7.32 -7.17
C ASP A 16 -6.28 7.57 -6.25
N ARG A 17 -5.33 8.35 -6.76
CA ARG A 17 -4.11 8.67 -6.04
C ARG A 17 -4.37 9.39 -4.70
N PRO A 18 -5.21 10.44 -4.60
CA PRO A 18 -5.49 11.10 -3.33
C PRO A 18 -6.02 10.15 -2.25
N THR A 19 -6.98 9.28 -2.58
CA THR A 19 -7.55 8.31 -1.64
C THR A 19 -6.48 7.33 -1.16
N SER A 20 -5.66 6.83 -2.08
CA SER A 20 -4.57 5.95 -1.70
C SER A 20 -3.50 6.62 -0.84
N SER A 21 -3.15 7.89 -1.10
CA SER A 21 -2.19 8.62 -0.27
C SER A 21 -2.73 8.80 1.14
N PHE A 22 -4.03 9.14 1.25
CA PHE A 22 -4.71 9.24 2.53
C PHE A 22 -4.68 7.92 3.33
N LEU A 23 -4.92 6.78 2.67
CA LEU A 23 -4.79 5.48 3.32
C LEU A 23 -3.36 5.20 3.80
N ALA A 24 -2.34 5.53 3.01
CA ALA A 24 -0.94 5.36 3.40
C ALA A 24 -0.59 6.20 4.64
N ASP A 25 -1.07 7.45 4.69
CA ASP A 25 -0.87 8.35 5.84
C ASP A 25 -1.57 7.84 7.11
N ARG A 26 -2.77 7.27 6.98
CA ARG A 26 -3.48 6.62 8.09
C ARG A 26 -2.76 5.36 8.59
N MET A 27 -2.30 4.52 7.67
CA MET A 27 -1.52 3.33 8.03
C MET A 27 -0.26 3.70 8.84
N LEU A 28 0.42 4.78 8.46
CA LEU A 28 1.58 5.27 9.19
C LEU A 28 1.21 5.86 10.56
N SER A 29 0.24 6.78 10.60
CA SER A 29 -0.10 7.52 11.82
C SER A 29 -0.76 6.65 12.89
N GLU A 30 -1.74 5.83 12.50
CA GLU A 30 -2.59 5.03 13.40
C GLU A 30 -2.00 3.65 13.68
N TYR A 31 -1.36 3.01 12.69
CA TYR A 31 -0.93 1.60 12.79
C TYR A 31 0.58 1.40 12.75
N LYS A 32 1.36 2.48 12.60
CA LYS A 32 2.84 2.44 12.45
C LYS A 32 3.32 1.60 11.27
N ILE A 33 2.48 1.46 10.24
CA ILE A 33 2.81 0.74 9.01
C ILE A 33 3.19 1.75 7.94
N TYR A 34 4.48 1.85 7.65
CA TYR A 34 4.95 2.64 6.51
C TYR A 34 4.79 1.86 5.19
N VAL A 35 4.06 2.47 4.25
CA VAL A 35 3.96 2.04 2.85
C VAL A 35 4.42 3.18 1.96
N LYS A 36 5.19 2.85 0.91
CA LYS A 36 5.68 3.86 -0.03
C LYS A 36 4.74 4.02 -1.22
N GLU A 37 4.06 5.16 -1.29
CA GLU A 37 3.33 5.64 -2.47
C GLU A 37 4.34 5.92 -3.61
N VAL A 38 4.13 5.34 -4.79
CA VAL A 38 5.06 5.43 -5.93
C VAL A 38 4.39 5.78 -7.25
N SER A 39 3.13 6.20 -7.24
CA SER A 39 2.34 6.52 -8.44
C SER A 39 2.97 7.60 -9.30
N ALA A 40 3.69 8.55 -8.70
CA ALA A 40 4.44 9.57 -9.46
C ALA A 40 5.47 8.98 -10.45
N LYS A 41 5.84 7.71 -10.31
CA LYS A 41 6.74 7.00 -11.24
C LYS A 41 6.01 6.36 -12.43
N PHE A 42 4.69 6.31 -12.40
CA PHE A 42 3.85 5.69 -13.42
C PHE A 42 2.99 6.80 -14.03
N GLY A 43 3.17 7.07 -15.33
CA GLY A 43 2.52 8.19 -16.02
C GLY A 43 1.00 8.06 -16.22
N GLY A 44 0.32 7.23 -15.43
CA GLY A 44 -1.12 6.95 -15.53
C GLY A 44 -1.93 7.46 -14.33
N HIS A 45 -3.23 7.18 -14.34
CA HIS A 45 -4.16 7.55 -13.27
C HIS A 45 -4.23 6.53 -12.12
N GLY A 46 -3.49 5.43 -12.21
CA GLY A 46 -3.48 4.38 -11.20
C GLY A 46 -2.78 4.81 -9.91
N SER A 47 -3.18 4.20 -8.80
CA SER A 47 -2.45 4.28 -7.55
C SER A 47 -1.53 3.08 -7.37
N TYR A 48 -0.27 3.33 -7.06
CA TYR A 48 0.76 2.31 -6.91
C TYR A 48 1.47 2.43 -5.57
N TRP A 49 1.52 1.32 -4.85
CA TRP A 49 2.24 1.19 -3.59
C TRP A 49 3.39 0.19 -3.72
N ARG A 50 4.51 0.51 -3.07
CA ARG A 50 5.64 -0.39 -2.89
C ARG A 50 5.65 -0.91 -1.45
N LEU A 51 5.38 -2.20 -1.30
CA LEU A 51 5.38 -2.92 -0.03
C LEU A 51 6.72 -3.63 0.16
N ALA A 52 7.52 -3.26 1.16
CA ALA A 52 8.74 -4.01 1.49
C ALA A 52 8.40 -5.39 2.07
N VAL A 53 9.28 -6.38 1.84
CA VAL A 53 9.22 -7.68 2.53
C VAL A 53 9.46 -7.46 4.02
N ARG A 54 8.71 -8.18 4.85
CA ARG A 54 8.63 -8.04 6.30
C ARG A 54 8.51 -9.42 6.95
N HIS A 55 8.49 -9.48 8.28
CA HIS A 55 8.16 -10.72 8.98
C HIS A 55 6.71 -11.14 8.72
N PRO A 56 6.38 -12.44 8.73
CA PRO A 56 5.02 -12.93 8.47
C PRO A 56 3.94 -12.26 9.34
N ALA A 57 4.22 -12.02 10.62
CA ALA A 57 3.30 -11.33 11.52
C ALA A 57 2.99 -9.89 11.08
N GLU A 58 3.97 -9.20 10.48
CA GLU A 58 3.76 -7.85 9.94
C GLU A 58 2.98 -7.87 8.61
N HIS A 59 3.06 -8.96 7.84
CA HIS A 59 2.24 -9.15 6.64
C HIS A 59 0.77 -9.31 7.01
N GLU A 60 0.47 -10.12 8.02
CA GLU A 60 -0.90 -10.29 8.52
C GLU A 60 -1.47 -8.99 9.07
N LEU A 61 -0.67 -8.23 9.82
CA LEU A 61 -1.06 -6.90 10.30
C LEU A 61 -1.34 -5.95 9.12
N LEU A 62 -0.45 -5.91 8.12
CA LEU A 62 -0.62 -5.07 6.93
C LEU A 62 -1.89 -5.42 6.16
N ALA A 63 -2.14 -6.71 5.90
CA ALA A 63 -3.32 -7.18 5.19
C ALA A 63 -4.60 -6.82 5.96
N THR A 64 -4.64 -7.14 7.26
CA THR A 64 -5.79 -6.87 8.12
C THR A 64 -6.11 -5.38 8.23
N THR A 65 -5.10 -4.54 8.46
CA THR A 65 -5.26 -3.08 8.53
C THR A 65 -5.74 -2.51 7.21
N LEU A 66 -5.16 -2.94 6.07
CA LEU A 66 -5.56 -2.45 4.76
C LEU A 66 -7.03 -2.81 4.45
N THR A 67 -7.42 -4.06 4.67
CA THR A 67 -8.82 -4.51 4.49
C THR A 67 -9.78 -3.73 5.40
N THR A 68 -9.39 -3.47 6.65
CA THR A 68 -10.21 -2.71 7.61
C THR A 68 -10.37 -1.25 7.21
N LEU A 69 -9.34 -0.62 6.65
CA LEU A 69 -9.42 0.77 6.21
C LEU A 69 -10.24 0.90 4.93
N ILE A 70 -10.07 -0.01 3.97
CA ILE A 70 -10.83 -0.01 2.72
C ILE A 70 -12.33 -0.23 2.97
N SER A 71 -12.72 -1.08 3.92
CA SER A 71 -14.15 -1.32 4.24
C SER A 71 -14.85 -0.13 4.91
N ARG A 72 -14.11 0.93 5.25
CA ARG A 72 -14.60 2.16 5.88
C ARG A 72 -14.59 3.37 4.94
N LEU A 73 -14.17 3.19 3.69
CA LEU A 73 -14.28 4.18 2.62
C LEU A 73 -15.68 4.14 2.02
#